data_AF-A0A124IMI6-F1
#
_entry.id   AF-A0A124IMI6-F1
#
_cell.length_a   1.000
_cell.length_b   1.000
_cell.length_c   1.000
_cell.angle_alpha   90.00
_cell.angle_beta   90.00
_cell.angle_gamma   90.00
#
_symmetry.space_group_name_H-M   'P 1'
#
loop_
_entity.id
_entity.type
_entity.pdbx_description
1 polymer ?
#
loop_
_entity_poly.entity_id
_entity_poly.type
_entity_poly.pdbx_seq_one_letter_code
_entity_poly.pdbx_strand_id
1 'polypeptide(L)'
;MTDGVAIHRTTSTQRLAMKLHARNITVSDFDDQYFEVSFGNEHPAGDYDPNAPMRPYVLLQRQFEDEDGGVCYLETHDRDRYAGHLRLRLVEFTPIRLAFEIDRPQDRLVEVTFRLGARRFRDVQRVVNIIFGLNV
;
A
#
# COMPACT_ATOMS: atom_id res chain seq x y z
N MET A 1 20.39 34.47 -38.44
CA MET A 1 21.07 33.16 -38.52
C MET A 1 21.27 32.73 -37.06
N THR A 2 20.26 32.06 -36.48
CA THR A 2 20.21 30.60 -36.22
C THR A 2 21.30 30.19 -35.24
N ASP A 3 21.09 29.54 -34.10
CA ASP A 3 19.98 28.86 -33.43
C ASP A 3 20.37 28.79 -31.94
N GLY A 4 19.48 28.63 -30.98
CA GLY A 4 19.13 27.27 -30.56
C GLY A 4 19.30 27.09 -29.04
N VAL A 5 18.17 27.26 -28.36
CA VAL A 5 17.74 26.75 -27.05
C VAL A 5 18.54 25.60 -26.43
N ALA A 6 18.80 25.70 -25.12
CA ALA A 6 18.65 24.56 -24.20
C ALA A 6 18.23 25.05 -22.80
N ILE A 7 16.93 25.22 -22.64
CA ILE A 7 16.18 25.18 -21.38
C ILE A 7 16.73 24.07 -20.48
N HIS A 8 17.23 24.44 -19.30
CA HIS A 8 17.43 23.49 -18.21
C HIS A 8 16.08 22.85 -17.89
N ARG A 9 15.90 21.62 -18.39
CA ARG A 9 14.81 20.74 -17.98
C ARG A 9 15.04 20.43 -16.50
N THR A 10 14.25 21.10 -15.66
CA THR A 10 14.04 20.66 -14.29
C THR A 10 13.58 19.21 -14.35
N THR A 11 14.43 18.30 -13.89
CA THR A 11 14.13 16.88 -13.72
C THR A 11 12.92 16.73 -12.81
N SER A 12 11.76 16.55 -13.42
CA SER A 12 10.51 16.20 -12.75
C SER A 12 10.57 14.72 -12.32
N THR A 13 11.46 14.42 -11.37
CA THR A 13 11.57 13.10 -10.72
C THR A 13 10.67 13.02 -9.47
N GLN A 14 9.77 14.00 -9.29
CA GLN A 14 9.01 14.18 -8.04
C GLN A 14 7.52 13.79 -8.12
N ARG A 15 7.14 12.93 -9.09
CA ARG A 15 5.77 12.38 -9.22
C ARG A 15 5.66 10.85 -9.05
N LEU A 16 6.71 10.18 -8.58
CA LEU A 16 6.95 8.75 -8.82
C LEU A 16 6.42 7.73 -7.79
N ALA A 17 5.69 8.14 -6.73
CA ALA A 17 5.24 7.23 -5.67
C ALA A 17 3.89 7.59 -5.06
N MET A 18 3.06 6.58 -4.76
CA MET A 18 1.92 6.74 -3.87
C MET A 18 2.42 6.87 -2.44
N LYS A 19 1.97 7.90 -1.71
CA LYS A 19 2.36 8.13 -0.32
C LYS A 19 1.16 8.33 0.57
N LEU A 20 1.19 7.69 1.73
CA LEU A 20 0.17 7.83 2.77
C LEU A 20 0.82 8.04 4.14
N HIS A 21 0.27 8.96 4.92
CA HIS A 21 0.43 8.95 6.37
C HIS A 21 -0.85 8.40 6.99
N ALA A 22 -0.77 7.22 7.58
CA ALA A 22 -1.91 6.52 8.14
C ALA A 22 -1.97 6.69 9.66
N ARG A 23 -3.18 7.02 10.16
CA ARG A 23 -3.45 7.11 11.60
C ARG A 23 -4.06 5.82 12.15
N ASN A 24 -4.73 5.05 11.31
CA ASN A 24 -5.40 3.83 11.68
C ASN A 24 -4.87 2.68 10.84
N ILE A 25 -4.67 1.53 11.50
CA ILE A 25 -4.23 0.29 10.87
C ILE A 25 -5.11 -0.83 11.38
N THR A 26 -5.84 -1.47 10.48
CA THR A 26 -6.64 -2.67 10.77
C THR A 26 -5.99 -3.88 10.12
N VAL A 27 -6.17 -5.02 10.77
CA VAL A 27 -5.76 -6.32 10.28
C VAL A 27 -6.94 -7.26 10.43
N SER A 28 -7.13 -8.11 9.44
CA SER A 28 -8.14 -9.16 9.44
C SER A 28 -7.49 -10.46 8.98
N ASP A 29 -7.69 -11.52 9.74
CA ASP A 29 -7.37 -12.89 9.36
C ASP A 29 -8.62 -13.76 9.52
N PHE A 30 -8.98 -14.49 8.46
CA PHE A 30 -10.14 -15.37 8.47
C PHE A 30 -9.74 -16.76 8.00
N ASP A 31 -9.95 -17.73 8.89
CA ASP A 31 -9.70 -19.18 8.71
C ASP A 31 -8.32 -19.54 8.14
N ASP A 32 -7.30 -18.72 8.42
CA ASP A 32 -5.95 -18.82 7.83
C ASP A 32 -5.94 -18.87 6.27
N GLN A 33 -7.03 -18.48 5.63
CA GLN A 33 -7.22 -18.48 4.17
C GLN A 33 -7.29 -17.08 3.61
N TYR A 34 -7.62 -16.09 4.44
CA TYR A 34 -7.78 -14.71 4.03
C TYR A 34 -7.03 -13.79 5.00
N PHE A 35 -6.18 -12.93 4.44
CA PHE A 35 -5.36 -11.97 5.18
C PHE A 35 -5.50 -10.60 4.56
N GLU A 36 -5.87 -9.61 5.38
CA GLU A 36 -5.99 -8.22 4.97
C GLU A 36 -5.27 -7.30 5.96
N VAL A 37 -4.59 -6.29 5.43
CA VAL A 37 -4.16 -5.13 6.19
C VAL A 37 -4.63 -3.86 5.49
N SER A 38 -5.26 -2.96 6.25
CA SER A 38 -5.69 -1.66 5.76
C SER A 38 -5.04 -0.54 6.56
N PHE A 39 -4.54 0.45 5.84
CA PHE A 39 -3.93 1.67 6.35
C PHE A 39 -4.80 2.84 5.91
N GLY A 40 -5.28 3.63 6.87
CA GLY A 40 -6.21 4.70 6.55
C GLY A 40 -6.25 5.82 7.57
N ASN A 41 -7.06 6.82 7.25
CA ASN A 41 -7.30 8.00 8.09
C ASN A 41 -8.75 8.12 8.56
N GLU A 42 -9.59 7.15 8.20
CA GLU A 42 -10.91 6.92 8.77
C GLU A 42 -10.75 6.07 10.03
N HIS A 43 -11.53 6.40 11.06
CA HIS A 43 -11.55 5.60 12.27
C HIS A 43 -12.33 4.31 11.97
N PRO A 44 -11.81 3.12 12.30
CA PRO A 44 -12.45 1.85 11.93
C PRO A 44 -13.81 1.64 12.60
N ALA A 45 -14.09 2.35 13.70
CA ALA A 45 -15.40 2.38 14.36
C ALA A 45 -16.17 3.70 14.14
N GLY A 46 -15.83 4.46 13.09
CA GLY A 46 -16.57 5.67 12.73
C GLY A 46 -17.89 5.32 12.05
N ASP A 47 -18.89 6.18 12.24
CA ASP A 47 -20.16 6.05 11.52
C ASP A 47 -19.91 6.25 10.02
N TYR A 48 -20.44 5.34 9.21
CA TYR A 48 -20.38 5.46 7.75
C TYR A 48 -21.27 6.62 7.29
N ASP A 49 -20.65 7.64 6.69
CA ASP A 49 -21.35 8.74 6.01
C ASP A 49 -21.08 8.63 4.51
N PRO A 50 -22.08 8.28 3.68
CA PRO A 50 -21.91 8.17 2.23
C PRO A 50 -21.60 9.51 1.55
N ASN A 51 -21.78 10.64 2.24
CA ASN A 51 -21.47 11.97 1.73
C ASN A 51 -20.10 12.48 2.18
N ALA A 52 -19.41 11.77 3.08
CA ALA A 52 -18.08 12.14 3.50
C ALA A 52 -17.09 12.00 2.32
N PRO A 53 -16.13 12.93 2.18
CA PRO A 53 -15.10 12.78 1.17
C PRO A 53 -14.24 11.54 1.48
N MET A 54 -14.00 10.72 0.45
CA MET A 54 -13.11 9.56 0.52
C MET A 54 -11.76 9.97 1.11
N ARG A 55 -11.36 9.37 2.24
CA ARG A 55 -10.04 9.64 2.81
C ARG A 55 -8.99 8.75 2.16
N PRO A 56 -7.74 9.23 1.98
CA PRO A 56 -6.66 8.39 1.47
C PRO A 56 -6.45 7.13 2.32
N TYR A 57 -6.35 5.99 1.64
CA TYR A 57 -6.09 4.67 2.22
C TYR A 57 -5.20 3.81 1.31
N VAL A 58 -4.68 2.73 1.89
CA VAL A 58 -4.04 1.58 1.21
C VAL A 58 -4.59 0.31 1.85
N LEU A 59 -5.11 -0.59 1.04
CA LEU A 59 -5.56 -1.92 1.43
C LEU A 59 -4.75 -2.96 0.68
N LEU A 60 -4.26 -3.95 1.42
CA LEU A 60 -3.55 -5.10 0.87
C LEU A 60 -4.26 -6.35 1.35
N GLN A 61 -4.54 -7.25 0.41
CA GLN A 61 -5.20 -8.51 0.70
C GLN A 61 -4.50 -9.66 -0.03
N ARG A 62 -4.45 -10.81 0.65
CA ARG A 62 -4.11 -12.09 0.06
C ARG A 62 -5.11 -13.14 0.50
N GLN A 63 -5.59 -13.92 -0.46
CA GLN A 63 -6.49 -15.02 -0.24
C GLN A 63 -5.89 -16.31 -0.81
N PHE A 64 -6.17 -17.43 -0.17
CA PHE A 64 -5.64 -18.76 -0.49
C PHE A 64 -6.72 -19.77 -0.87
N GLU A 65 -7.99 -19.33 -0.95
CA GLU A 65 -9.10 -20.17 -1.43
C GLU A 65 -8.84 -20.72 -2.84
N ASP A 66 -8.14 -19.93 -3.67
CA ASP A 66 -7.67 -20.30 -5.01
C ASP A 66 -6.17 -20.00 -5.17
N GLU A 67 -5.52 -20.66 -6.13
CA GLU A 67 -4.12 -20.37 -6.47
C GLU A 67 -3.99 -18.96 -7.09
N ASP A 68 -3.45 -18.03 -6.31
CA ASP A 68 -3.31 -16.61 -6.69
C ASP A 68 -2.16 -16.34 -7.68
N GLY A 69 -1.34 -17.34 -8.02
CA GLY A 69 -0.18 -17.16 -8.90
C GLY A 69 0.88 -16.17 -8.35
N GLY A 70 0.87 -15.95 -7.04
CA GLY A 70 1.75 -15.04 -6.31
C GLY A 70 1.35 -13.57 -6.38
N VAL A 71 0.11 -13.24 -6.75
CA VAL A 71 -0.39 -11.87 -6.76
C VAL A 71 -1.09 -11.51 -5.44
N CYS A 72 -1.12 -10.23 -5.12
CA CYS A 72 -1.88 -9.69 -3.99
C CYS A 72 -2.87 -8.65 -4.51
N TYR A 73 -4.04 -8.56 -3.89
CA TYR A 73 -4.94 -7.46 -4.16
C TYR A 73 -4.44 -6.19 -3.46
N LEU A 74 -4.19 -5.15 -4.24
CA LEU A 74 -3.93 -3.80 -3.76
C LEU A 74 -5.16 -2.96 -4.06
N GLU A 75 -5.54 -2.08 -3.14
CA GLU A 75 -6.50 -1.01 -3.41
C GLU A 75 -6.08 0.28 -2.71
N THR A 76 -6.29 1.41 -3.38
CA THR A 76 -6.13 2.74 -2.78
C THR A 76 -7.25 3.66 -3.26
N HIS A 77 -7.29 4.86 -2.68
CA HIS A 77 -8.16 5.95 -3.14
C HIS A 77 -7.93 6.39 -4.60
N ASP A 78 -6.78 6.10 -5.20
CA ASP A 78 -6.50 6.28 -6.64
C ASP A 78 -6.66 4.92 -7.35
N ARG A 79 -7.93 4.50 -7.50
CA ARG A 79 -8.28 3.18 -8.02
C ARG A 79 -7.80 2.94 -9.45
N ASP A 80 -7.80 3.97 -10.29
CA ASP A 80 -7.38 3.85 -11.70
C ASP A 80 -5.89 3.52 -11.83
N ARG A 81 -5.06 3.93 -10.86
CA ARG A 81 -3.61 3.71 -10.89
C ARG A 81 -3.14 2.64 -9.93
N TYR A 82 -3.80 2.45 -8.80
CA TYR A 82 -3.32 1.61 -7.70
C TYR A 82 -4.44 0.72 -7.15
N ALA A 83 -5.16 0.03 -8.04
CA ALA A 83 -6.06 -1.06 -7.65
C ALA A 83 -5.91 -2.29 -8.57
N GLY A 84 -6.04 -3.48 -7.98
CA GLY A 84 -6.07 -4.75 -8.69
C GLY A 84 -5.16 -5.82 -8.10
N HIS A 85 -5.19 -6.99 -8.74
CA HIS A 85 -4.32 -8.12 -8.41
C HIS A 85 -2.95 -7.93 -9.06
N LEU A 86 -1.93 -7.70 -8.24
CA LEU A 86 -0.60 -7.26 -8.67
C LEU A 86 0.49 -8.09 -7.98
N ARG A 87 1.60 -8.31 -8.67
CA ARG A 87 2.83 -8.81 -8.02
C ARG A 87 3.48 -7.67 -7.25
N LEU A 88 3.66 -7.89 -5.96
CA LEU A 88 4.23 -6.91 -5.04
C LEU A 88 5.56 -7.42 -4.47
N ARG A 89 6.51 -6.51 -4.27
CA ARG A 89 7.79 -6.81 -3.64
C ARG A 89 7.98 -5.92 -2.43
N LEU A 90 8.10 -6.52 -1.25
CA LEU A 90 8.39 -5.77 -0.03
C LEU A 90 9.78 -5.12 -0.13
N VAL A 91 9.86 -3.83 0.19
CA VAL A 91 11.13 -3.08 0.24
C VAL A 91 11.54 -2.82 1.68
N GLU A 92 10.60 -2.35 2.51
CA GLU A 92 10.86 -2.02 3.91
C GLU A 92 9.60 -2.25 4.74
N PHE A 93 9.75 -2.84 5.93
CA PHE A 93 8.68 -2.87 6.92
C PHE A 93 9.25 -2.69 8.34
N THR A 94 8.89 -1.59 8.97
CA THR A 94 9.32 -1.17 10.31
C THR A 94 8.13 -0.65 11.12
N PRO A 95 8.26 -0.43 12.44
CA PRO A 95 7.18 0.12 13.26
C PRO A 95 6.67 1.51 12.84
N ILE A 96 7.33 2.18 11.89
CA ILE A 96 6.96 3.51 11.41
C ILE A 96 6.73 3.59 9.89
N ARG A 97 7.00 2.52 9.14
CA ARG A 97 6.98 2.55 7.68
C ARG A 97 6.71 1.20 7.06
N LEU A 98 5.89 1.19 6.01
CA LEU A 98 5.77 0.12 5.03
C LEU A 98 6.11 0.72 3.66
N ALA A 99 7.00 0.07 2.92
CA ALA A 99 7.29 0.42 1.54
C ALA A 99 7.37 -0.85 0.70
N PHE A 100 6.74 -0.82 -0.47
CA PHE A 100 6.77 -1.92 -1.42
C PHE A 100 6.69 -1.41 -2.86
N GLU A 101 7.14 -2.25 -3.79
CA GLU A 101 7.04 -1.98 -5.22
C GLU A 101 6.00 -2.90 -5.87
N ILE A 102 5.29 -2.34 -6.84
CA ILE A 102 4.46 -3.05 -7.80
C ILE A 102 5.35 -3.44 -8.99
N ASP A 103 5.27 -4.68 -9.45
CA ASP A 103 6.02 -5.18 -10.61
C ASP A 103 5.48 -4.58 -11.93
N ARG A 104 5.83 -3.32 -12.20
CA ARG A 104 5.43 -2.55 -13.38
C ARG A 104 6.43 -1.41 -13.68
N PRO A 105 6.46 -0.85 -14.90
CA PRO A 105 7.48 0.12 -15.30
C PRO A 105 7.31 1.53 -14.71
N GLN A 106 6.10 1.93 -14.34
CA GLN A 106 5.76 3.28 -13.86
C GLN A 106 4.86 3.21 -12.62
N ASP A 107 4.83 4.28 -11.82
CA ASP A 107 3.95 4.35 -10.63
C ASP A 107 4.13 3.14 -9.69
N ARG A 108 5.36 2.66 -9.55
CA ARG A 108 5.62 1.36 -8.91
C ARG A 108 5.71 1.42 -7.39
N LEU A 109 6.11 2.56 -6.82
CA LEU A 109 6.42 2.65 -5.40
C LEU A 109 5.20 3.09 -4.59
N VAL A 110 4.90 2.33 -3.54
CA VAL A 110 3.92 2.69 -2.51
C VAL A 110 4.62 2.83 -1.17
N GLU A 111 4.43 3.95 -0.49
CA GLU A 111 4.99 4.22 0.83
C GLU A 111 3.88 4.62 1.81
N VAL A 112 3.80 3.90 2.93
CA VAL A 112 2.91 4.23 4.04
C VAL A 112 3.75 4.51 5.27
N THR A 113 3.53 5.65 5.90
CA THR A 113 4.11 6.00 7.20
C THR A 113 3.04 5.92 8.28
N PHE A 114 3.44 5.47 9.47
CA PHE A 114 2.54 5.28 10.62
C PHE A 114 3.36 5.27 11.92
N ARG A 115 2.71 4.98 13.04
CA ARG A 115 3.39 4.67 14.31
C ARG A 115 2.71 3.51 14.99
N LEU A 116 3.44 2.42 15.20
CA LEU A 116 2.99 1.25 15.95
C LEU A 116 3.87 1.00 17.18
N GLY A 117 3.23 0.66 18.29
CA GLY A 117 3.92 0.08 19.44
C GLY A 117 4.35 -1.36 19.16
N ALA A 118 5.35 -1.86 19.89
CA ALA A 118 5.98 -3.15 19.63
C ALA A 118 5.00 -4.34 19.56
N ARG A 119 3.98 -4.39 20.42
CA ARG A 119 2.96 -5.45 20.39
C ARG A 119 2.15 -5.39 19.09
N ARG A 120 1.56 -4.24 18.79
CA ARG A 120 0.74 -4.04 17.58
C ARG A 120 1.56 -4.24 16.31
N PHE A 121 2.84 -3.85 16.31
CA PHE A 121 3.72 -4.09 15.18
C PHE A 121 3.87 -5.59 14.89
N ARG A 122 4.04 -6.45 15.90
CA ARG A 122 4.12 -7.91 15.67
C ARG A 122 2.85 -8.48 15.04
N ASP A 123 1.69 -8.03 15.50
CA ASP A 123 0.39 -8.48 14.96
C ASP A 123 0.28 -8.12 13.46
N VAL A 124 0.61 -6.86 13.12
CA VAL A 124 0.61 -6.39 11.73
C VAL A 124 1.72 -7.07 10.91
N GLN A 125 2.87 -7.34 11.50
CA GLN A 125 4.01 -7.99 10.85
C GLN A 125 3.69 -9.39 10.36
N ARG A 126 2.98 -10.19 11.16
CA ARG A 126 2.53 -11.51 10.74
C ARG A 126 1.72 -11.42 9.44
N VAL A 127 0.72 -10.54 9.42
CA VAL A 127 -0.18 -10.37 8.25
C VAL A 127 0.56 -9.84 7.04
N VAL A 128 1.39 -8.80 7.21
CA VAL A 128 2.23 -8.24 6.13
C VAL A 128 3.15 -9.32 5.55
N ASN A 129 3.84 -10.10 6.39
CA ASN A 129 4.73 -11.16 5.90
C ASN A 129 3.99 -12.20 5.06
N ILE A 130 2.81 -12.64 5.50
CA ILE A 130 1.96 -13.59 4.76
C ILE A 130 1.54 -13.00 3.40
N ILE A 131 1.05 -11.75 3.39
CA ILE A 131 0.67 -11.07 2.14
C ILE A 131 1.85 -11.05 1.17
N PHE A 132 3.04 -10.64 1.62
CA PHE A 132 4.23 -10.57 0.77
C PHE A 132 4.94 -11.91 0.54
N GLY A 133 4.38 -13.04 1.02
CA GLY A 133 4.97 -14.37 0.83
C GLY A 133 6.32 -14.55 1.50
N LEU A 134 6.60 -13.82 2.57
CA LEU A 134 7.79 -13.95 3.39
C LEU A 134 7.53 -15.02 4.44
N ASN A 135 8.29 -16.12 4.39
CA ASN A 135 8.18 -17.26 5.32
C ASN A 135 8.01 -16.78 6.77
N VAL A 136 6.95 -17.25 7.43
CA VAL A 136 6.75 -17.21 8.88
C VAL A 136 7.09 -18.54 9.51
#